data_AF-X1MQB6-F1
#
_entry.id   AF-X1MQB6-F1
#
_cell.length_a   1.000
_cell.length_b   1.000
_cell.length_c   1.000
_cell.angle_alpha   90.00
_cell.angle_beta   90.00
_cell.angle_gamma   90.00
#
_symmetry.space_group_name_H-M   'P 1'
#
loop_
_entity.id
_entity.type
_entity.pdbx_description
1 polymer ?
#
loop_
_entity_poly.entity_id
_entity_poly.type
_entity_poly.pdbx_seq_one_letter_code
_entity_poly.pdbx_strand_id
1 'polypeptide(L)'
;LDINHQVEILDLVKNLCLEQNLTVIAALHDLNLAAQYCDWLVMLDGGQIYTKGIPQEVLTVQNIKEVYGAEVCVYPHPVNKLPATLIMAGEGKRGRTYIQR
;
A
#
# COMPACT_ATOMS: atom_id res chain seq x y z
N LEU A 1 -3.31 -5.58 -16.72
CA LEU A 1 -4.55 -4.78 -16.64
C LEU A 1 -4.11 -3.33 -16.58
N ASP A 2 -4.64 -2.49 -17.46
CA ASP A 2 -4.35 -1.05 -17.45
C ASP A 2 -4.83 -0.41 -16.14
N ILE A 3 -4.15 0.65 -15.70
CA ILE A 3 -4.41 1.33 -14.42
C ILE A 3 -5.85 1.84 -14.37
N ASN A 4 -6.36 2.40 -15.48
CA ASN A 4 -7.74 2.87 -15.57
C ASN A 4 -8.74 1.74 -15.34
N HIS A 5 -8.51 0.57 -15.92
CA HIS A 5 -9.45 -0.53 -15.79
C HIS A 5 -9.49 -1.10 -14.36
N GLN A 6 -8.36 -1.10 -13.64
CA GLN A 6 -8.36 -1.48 -12.23
C GLN A 6 -9.18 -0.51 -11.38
N VAL A 7 -9.01 0.80 -11.62
CA VAL A 7 -9.77 1.86 -10.94
C VAL A 7 -11.26 1.73 -11.23
N GLU A 8 -11.66 1.57 -12.49
CA GLU A 8 -13.07 1.42 -12.89
C GLU A 8 -13.74 0.21 -12.21
N ILE A 9 -13.06 -0.94 -12.16
CA ILE A 9 -13.58 -2.13 -11.47
C ILE A 9 -13.75 -1.85 -9.98
N LEU A 10 -12.74 -1.26 -9.33
CA LEU A 10 -12.79 -1.00 -7.90
C LEU A 10 -13.84 0.06 -7.53
N ASP A 11 -14.03 1.09 -8.36
CA ASP A 11 -15.11 2.07 -8.23
C ASP A 11 -16.48 1.38 -8.33
N LEU A 12 -16.66 0.51 -9.33
CA LEU A 12 -17.91 -0.24 -9.49
C LEU A 12 -18.19 -1.13 -8.27
N VAL A 13 -17.19 -1.88 -7.81
CA VAL A 13 -17.32 -2.76 -6.63
C VAL A 13 -17.65 -1.95 -5.39
N LYS A 14 -16.99 -0.80 -5.19
CA LYS A 14 -17.25 0.09 -4.04
C LYS A 14 -18.67 0.65 -4.07
N ASN A 15 -19.14 1.10 -5.24
CA ASN A 15 -20.51 1.62 -5.38
C ASN A 15 -21.55 0.53 -5.10
N LEU A 16 -21.37 -0.67 -5.68
CA LEU A 16 -22.28 -1.80 -5.42
C LEU A 16 -22.29 -2.20 -3.94
N CYS A 17 -21.12 -2.19 -3.29
CA CYS A 17 -21.00 -2.48 -1.86
C CYS A 17 -21.85 -1.54 -1.02
N LEU A 18 -21.81 -0.23 -1.33
CA LEU A 18 -22.55 0.80 -0.62
C LEU A 18 -24.05 0.75 -0.93
N GLU A 19 -24.42 0.63 -2.20
CA GLU A 19 -25.83 0.61 -2.64
C GLU A 19 -26.58 -0.62 -2.13
N GLN A 20 -25.91 -1.77 -2.09
CA GLN A 20 -26.52 -3.05 -1.71
C GLN A 20 -26.18 -3.49 -0.28
N ASN A 21 -25.46 -2.66 0.47
CA ASN A 21 -25.03 -2.94 1.85
C ASN A 21 -24.31 -4.30 1.98
N LEU A 22 -23.37 -4.57 1.06
CA LEU A 22 -22.59 -5.80 1.02
C LEU A 22 -21.32 -5.67 1.86
N THR A 23 -20.68 -6.81 2.13
CA THR A 23 -19.29 -6.86 2.62
C THR A 23 -18.42 -7.41 1.50
N VAL A 24 -17.38 -6.66 1.12
CA VAL A 24 -16.43 -7.06 0.08
C VAL A 24 -15.09 -7.38 0.72
N ILE A 25 -14.50 -8.50 0.31
CA ILE A 25 -13.12 -8.86 0.62
C ILE A 25 -12.35 -8.89 -0.69
N ALA A 26 -11.28 -8.11 -0.76
CA ALA A 26 -10.41 -8.02 -1.93
C ALA A 26 -8.96 -8.31 -1.53
N ALA A 27 -8.22 -8.98 -2.41
CA ALA A 27 -6.78 -9.16 -2.29
C ALA A 27 -6.10 -8.27 -3.33
N LEU A 28 -5.34 -7.28 -2.87
CA LEU A 28 -4.69 -6.28 -3.72
C LEU A 28 -3.18 -6.33 -3.54
N HIS A 29 -2.45 -6.31 -4.65
CA HIS A 29 -0.98 -6.23 -4.63
C HIS A 29 -0.47 -4.78 -4.59
N ASP A 30 -1.30 -3.81 -4.97
CA ASP A 30 -0.96 -2.39 -4.96
C ASP A 30 -1.42 -1.74 -3.65
N LEU A 31 -0.46 -1.23 -2.88
CA LEU A 31 -0.69 -0.62 -1.57
C LEU A 31 -1.48 0.70 -1.66
N ASN A 32 -1.31 1.46 -2.75
CA ASN A 32 -2.02 2.72 -2.95
C ASN A 32 -3.48 2.45 -3.30
N LEU A 33 -3.77 1.48 -4.17
CA LEU A 33 -5.15 1.08 -4.43
C LEU A 33 -5.81 0.54 -3.15
N ALA A 34 -5.12 -0.29 -2.38
CA ALA A 34 -5.62 -0.77 -1.09
C ALA A 34 -5.98 0.39 -0.14
N ALA A 35 -5.11 1.41 -0.05
CA ALA A 35 -5.37 2.58 0.76
C ALA A 35 -6.62 3.37 0.34
N GLN A 36 -6.90 3.46 -0.97
CA GLN A 36 -8.00 4.27 -1.52
C GLN A 36 -9.36 3.57 -1.46
N TYR A 37 -9.37 2.24 -1.57
CA TYR A 37 -10.60 1.47 -1.77
C TYR A 37 -11.03 0.65 -0.56
N CYS A 38 -10.13 0.34 0.38
CA CYS A 38 -10.45 -0.47 1.54
C CYS A 38 -10.57 0.39 2.81
N ASP A 39 -11.65 0.18 3.55
CA ASP A 39 -11.85 0.83 4.85
C ASP A 39 -11.04 0.13 5.96
N TRP A 40 -10.70 -1.15 5.76
CA TRP A 40 -9.90 -1.97 6.66
C TRP A 40 -8.92 -2.84 5.88
N LEU A 41 -7.69 -2.95 6.36
CA LEU A 41 -6.62 -3.73 5.74
C LEU A 41 -6.17 -4.87 6.65
N VAL A 42 -5.74 -5.95 6.02
CA VAL A 42 -5.05 -7.07 6.66
C VAL A 42 -3.75 -7.30 5.88
N MET A 43 -2.62 -7.04 6.52
CA MET A 43 -1.30 -7.30 5.96
C MET A 43 -0.83 -8.69 6.40
N LEU A 44 -0.39 -9.49 5.44
CA LEU A 44 0.08 -10.85 5.67
C LEU A 44 1.58 -10.94 5.46
N ASP A 45 2.25 -11.72 6.32
CA ASP A 45 3.64 -12.12 6.16
C ASP A 45 3.79 -13.60 6.48
N GLY A 46 4.47 -14.36 5.62
CA GLY A 46 4.64 -15.81 5.79
C GLY A 46 3.35 -16.62 5.97
N GLY A 47 2.22 -16.14 5.42
CA GLY A 47 0.90 -16.78 5.57
C GLY A 47 0.18 -16.49 6.91
N GLN A 48 0.73 -15.60 7.75
CA GLN A 48 0.13 -15.17 9.00
C GLN A 48 -0.25 -13.69 8.94
N ILE A 49 -1.19 -13.27 9.78
CA ILE A 49 -1.53 -11.84 9.91
C ILE A 49 -0.39 -11.13 10.64
N TYR A 50 0.29 -10.24 9.93
CA TYR A 50 1.32 -9.38 10.50
C TYR A 50 0.67 -8.19 11.23
N THR A 51 -0.26 -7.50 10.58
CA THR A 51 -1.08 -6.44 11.21
C THR A 51 -2.41 -6.25 10.49
N LYS A 52 -3.38 -5.62 11.17
CA LYS A 52 -4.69 -5.28 10.61
C LYS A 52 -5.25 -4.02 11.26
N GLY A 53 -5.99 -3.22 10.51
CA GLY A 53 -6.45 -1.91 10.97
C GLY A 53 -6.96 -1.04 9.82
N ILE A 54 -7.17 0.25 10.09
CA ILE A 54 -7.40 1.23 9.03
C ILE A 54 -6.12 1.44 8.20
N PRO A 55 -6.23 1.97 6.97
CA PRO A 55 -5.06 2.16 6.11
C PRO A 55 -3.88 2.88 6.78
N GLN A 56 -4.14 3.90 7.61
CA GLN A 56 -3.11 4.70 8.28
C GLN A 56 -2.30 3.90 9.32
N GLU A 57 -2.91 2.90 9.95
CA GLU A 57 -2.26 2.04 10.95
C GLU A 57 -1.46 0.91 10.29
N VAL A 58 -1.94 0.44 9.13
CA VAL A 58 -1.37 -0.72 8.43
C VAL A 58 -0.28 -0.30 7.45
N LEU A 59 -0.48 0.75 6.67
CA LEU A 59 0.46 1.21 5.63
C LEU A 59 1.44 2.22 6.20
N THR A 60 2.35 1.73 7.04
CA THR A 60 3.46 2.53 7.59
C THR A 60 4.78 2.16 6.92
N VAL A 61 5.75 3.07 6.93
CA VAL A 61 7.11 2.81 6.43
C VAL A 61 7.71 1.57 7.07
N GLN A 62 7.51 1.40 8.39
CA GLN A 62 8.05 0.27 9.14
C GLN A 62 7.42 -1.06 8.69
N ASN A 63 6.08 -1.13 8.64
CA ASN A 63 5.37 -2.35 8.24
C ASN A 63 5.74 -2.76 6.82
N ILE A 64 5.81 -1.79 5.89
CA ILE A 64 6.16 -2.06 4.49
C ILE A 64 7.60 -2.57 4.38
N LYS A 65 8.54 -1.97 5.13
CA LYS A 65 9.94 -2.42 5.14
C LYS A 65 10.08 -3.83 5.72
N GLU A 66 9.36 -4.16 6.78
CA GLU A 66 9.42 -5.48 7.41
C GLU A 66 8.80 -6.58 6.53
N VAL A 67 7.64 -6.32 5.92
CA VAL A 67 6.90 -7.34 5.15
C VAL A 67 7.39 -7.44 3.70
N TYR A 68 7.71 -6.33 3.05
CA TYR A 68 8.08 -6.29 1.62
C TYR A 68 9.59 -6.08 1.39
N GLY A 69 10.37 -5.73 2.42
CA GLY A 69 11.80 -5.41 2.27
C GLY A 69 12.07 -4.14 1.46
N ALA A 70 11.04 -3.31 1.22
CA ALA A 70 11.11 -2.14 0.35
C ALA A 70 11.38 -0.86 1.15
N GLU A 71 12.35 -0.06 0.71
CA GLU A 71 12.55 1.30 1.21
C GLU A 71 11.55 2.24 0.54
N VAL A 72 10.61 2.77 1.31
CA VAL A 72 9.52 3.61 0.84
C VAL A 72 9.34 4.84 1.71
N CYS A 73 8.68 5.85 1.15
CA CYS A 73 8.10 6.96 1.89
C CYS A 73 6.59 6.79 1.95
N VAL A 74 5.98 7.03 3.11
CA VAL A 74 4.52 7.11 3.23
C VAL A 74 4.14 8.53 3.66
N TYR A 75 3.29 9.18 2.87
CA TYR A 75 2.79 10.52 3.14
C TYR A 75 1.26 10.56 3.04
N PRO A 76 0.58 11.50 3.73
CA PRO A 76 -0.84 11.70 3.52
C PRO A 76 -1.08 12.20 2.08
N HIS A 77 -1.93 11.50 1.36
CA HIS A 77 -2.35 11.89 0.02
C HIS A 77 -2.94 13.31 0.04
N PRO A 78 -2.54 14.20 -0.88
CA PRO A 78 -2.87 15.63 -0.78
C PRO A 78 -4.38 15.90 -0.77
N VAL A 79 -5.16 15.08 -1.48
CA VAL A 79 -6.61 15.27 -1.68
C VAL A 79 -7.45 14.71 -0.53
N ASN A 80 -7.14 13.51 -0.02
CA ASN A 80 -8.02 12.78 0.91
C ASN A 80 -7.32 12.30 2.19
N LYS A 81 -6.03 12.61 2.36
CA LYS A 81 -5.22 12.30 3.55
C LYS A 81 -5.01 10.82 3.85
N LEU A 82 -5.49 9.92 2.99
CA LEU A 82 -5.17 8.49 3.06
C LEU A 82 -3.68 8.27 2.79
N PRO A 83 -3.05 7.21 3.33
CA PRO A 83 -1.63 6.99 3.12
C PRO A 83 -1.33 6.75 1.64
N ALA A 84 -0.33 7.45 1.13
CA ALA A 84 0.24 7.27 -0.21
C ALA A 84 1.69 6.79 -0.06
N THR A 85 1.95 5.60 -0.58
CA THR A 85 3.27 4.97 -0.61
C THR A 85 4.01 5.41 -1.87
N LEU A 86 5.19 5.99 -1.68
CA LEU A 86 6.09 6.45 -2.73
C LEU A 86 7.37 5.62 -2.68
N ILE A 87 7.77 5.10 -3.83
CA ILE A 87 9.00 4.30 -3.96
C ILE A 87 10.18 5.26 -3.86
N MET A 88 11.13 4.96 -2.97
CA MET A 88 12.43 5.59 -2.99
C MET A 88 13.35 4.75 -3.87
N ALA A 89 13.88 5.36 -4.94
CA ALA A 89 14.99 4.75 -5.65
C ALA A 89 16.15 4.63 -4.66
N GLY A 90 16.52 3.40 -4.30
CA GLY A 90 17.64 3.20 -3.38
C GLY A 90 18.87 3.89 -3.92
N GLU A 91 19.59 4.64 -3.07
CA GLU A 91 21.00 4.87 -3.31
C GLU A 91 21.64 3.48 -3.29
N GLY A 92 21.73 2.85 -4.46
CA GLY A 92 22.18 1.48 -4.60
C GLY A 92 23.47 1.32 -3.83
N LYS A 93 23.49 0.37 -2.87
CA LYS A 93 24.63 0.01 -2.00
C LYS A 93 25.91 0.75 -2.41
N ARG A 94 26.10 1.99 -1.92
CA ARG A 94 27.32 2.76 -2.21
C ARG A 94 28.43 2.18 -1.34
N GLY A 95 28.87 0.99 -1.74
CA GLY A 95 29.97 0.28 -1.16
C GLY A 95 31.28 0.94 -1.57
N ARG A 96 32.12 1.18 -0.55
CA ARG A 96 33.57 1.32 -0.60
C ARG A 96 34.11 2.70 -0.99
N THR A 97 34.37 3.46 0.06
CA THR A 97 35.58 4.27 0.28
C THR A 97 36.70 3.96 -0.72
N TYR A 98 36.92 4.85 -1.68
CA TYR A 98 38.23 5.00 -2.30
C TYR A 98 39.00 6.01 -1.46
N ILE A 99 39.96 5.48 -0.69
CA ILE A 99 41.03 6.26 -0.08
C ILE A 99 41.95 6.65 -1.24
N GLN A 100 41.93 7.92 -1.68
CA GLN A 100 42.98 8.45 -2.54
C GLN A 100 44.25 8.64 -1.70
N ARG A 101 45.29 7.88 -2.06
CA ARG A 101 46.69 8.26 -1.85
C ARG A 101 47.23 8.80 -3.16
#